data_AF-A0A7C5AJM7-F1
#
_entry.id   AF-A0A7C5AJM7-F1
#
_cell.length_a   1.000
_cell.length_b   1.000
_cell.length_c   1.000
_cell.angle_alpha   90.00
_cell.angle_beta   90.00
_cell.angle_gamma   90.00
#
_symmetry.space_group_name_H-M   'P 1'
#
loop_
_entity.id
_entity.type
_entity.pdbx_description
1 polymer ?
#
loop_
_entity_poly.entity_id
_entity_poly.type
_entity_poly.pdbx_seq_one_letter_code
_entity_poly.pdbx_strand_id
1 'polypeptide(L)'
;MTLRQIVPTSVTLAAMLSGFLSILVTVEGMRVDAPAHPYYRWAALLIMLAMVLDGLDGNLARWLKGTSEFGAELDTYVDMTAFGIAPAILIFAVTL
;
A
#
# COMPACT_ATOMS: atom_id res chain seq x y z
N MET A 1 -8.04 7.57 20.87
CA MET A 1 -8.39 6.31 20.18
C MET A 1 -8.39 5.17 21.18
N THR A 2 -9.37 4.28 21.11
CA THR A 2 -9.40 3.06 21.93
C THR A 2 -8.55 1.96 21.29
N LEU A 3 -8.13 0.94 22.04
CA LEU A 3 -7.34 -0.19 21.51
C LEU A 3 -8.03 -0.86 20.30
N ARG A 4 -9.36 -0.85 20.27
CA ARG A 4 -10.19 -1.38 19.18
C ARG A 4 -10.08 -0.60 17.87
N GLN A 5 -9.70 0.68 17.94
CA GLN A 5 -9.46 1.55 16.78
C GLN A 5 -8.00 1.50 16.34
N ILE A 6 -7.06 1.32 17.27
CA ILE A 6 -5.62 1.25 16.97
C ILE A 6 -5.29 0.04 16.08
N VAL A 7 -5.91 -1.10 16.34
CA VAL A 7 -5.68 -2.34 15.59
C VAL A 7 -5.97 -2.16 14.09
N PRO A 8 -7.19 -1.80 13.64
CA PRO A 8 -7.46 -1.59 12.21
C PRO A 8 -6.60 -0.47 11.62
N THR A 9 -6.43 0.67 12.32
CA THR A 9 -5.57 1.76 11.84
C THR A 9 -4.11 1.32 11.63
N SER A 10 -3.59 0.42 12.46
CA SER A 10 -2.23 -0.11 12.27
C SER A 10 -2.11 -0.98 11.01
N VAL A 11 -3.19 -1.68 10.62
CA VAL A 11 -3.25 -2.44 9.37
C VAL A 11 -3.28 -1.49 8.18
N THR A 12 -4.08 -0.42 8.23
CA THR A 12 -4.10 0.63 7.21
C THR A 12 -2.71 1.29 7.06
N LEU A 13 -2.02 1.56 8.17
CA LEU A 13 -0.64 2.09 8.13
C LEU A 13 0.34 1.10 7.47
N ALA A 14 0.18 -0.20 7.71
CA ALA A 14 1.00 -1.23 7.06
C ALA A 14 0.70 -1.33 5.55
N ALA A 15 -0.56 -1.16 5.14
CA ALA A 15 -0.95 -1.06 3.74
C ALA A 15 -0.27 0.16 3.08
N MET A 16 -0.35 1.33 3.73
CA MET A 16 0.31 2.56 3.26
C MET A 16 1.82 2.37 3.09
N LEU A 17 2.48 1.79 4.10
CA LEU A 17 3.92 1.52 4.06
C LEU A 17 4.27 0.58 2.91
N SER A 18 3.46 -0.45 2.68
CA SER A 18 3.67 -1.40 1.57
C SER A 18 3.56 -0.70 0.21
N GLY A 19 2.54 0.15 0.02
CA GLY A 19 2.38 0.96 -1.20
C GLY A 19 3.55 1.93 -1.41
N PHE A 20 3.99 2.62 -0.36
CA PHE A 20 5.13 3.54 -0.43
C PHE A 20 6.45 2.82 -0.73
N LEU A 21 6.71 1.67 -0.09
CA LEU A 21 7.88 0.85 -0.37
C LEU A 21 7.88 0.34 -1.80
N SER A 22 6.72 0.02 -2.38
CA SER A 22 6.62 -0.35 -3.80
C SER A 22 7.14 0.76 -4.71
N ILE A 23 6.79 2.01 -4.43
CA ILE A 23 7.30 3.17 -5.18
C ILE A 23 8.82 3.25 -5.07
N LEU A 24 9.37 3.16 -3.86
CA LEU A 24 10.82 3.23 -3.65
C LEU A 24 11.56 2.10 -4.37
N VAL A 25 11.05 0.87 -4.29
CA VAL A 25 11.62 -0.30 -4.98
C VAL A 25 11.53 -0.15 -6.50
N THR A 26 10.44 0.42 -7.00
CA THR A 26 10.28 0.71 -8.43
C THR A 26 11.33 1.72 -8.91
N VAL A 27 11.50 2.82 -8.15
CA VAL A 27 12.49 3.87 -8.46
C VAL A 27 13.91 3.31 -8.39
N GLU A 28 14.21 2.44 -7.43
CA GLU A 28 15.51 1.76 -7.37
C GLU A 28 15.71 0.84 -8.58
N GLY A 29 14.66 0.16 -9.04
CA GLY A 29 14.66 -0.61 -10.29
C GLY A 29 15.05 0.24 -11.51
N MET A 30 14.52 1.46 -11.62
CA MET A 30 14.84 2.38 -12.72
C MET A 30 16.32 2.79 -12.75
N ARG A 31 17.02 2.77 -11.60
CA ARG A 31 18.45 3.16 -11.52
C ARG A 31 19.40 2.09 -12.06
N VAL A 32 18.96 0.84 -12.09
CA VAL A 32 19.84 -0.31 -12.35
C VAL A 32 20.00 -0.60 -13.85
N ASP A 33 19.32 0.14 -14.72
CA ASP A 33 19.43 0.10 -16.20
C ASP A 33 19.47 -1.32 -16.80
N ALA A 34 18.82 -2.26 -16.10
CA ALA A 34 18.75 -3.67 -16.44
C ALA A 34 17.28 -4.02 -16.68
N PRO A 35 16.87 -4.27 -17.93
CA PRO A 35 15.50 -4.64 -18.23
C PRO A 35 15.15 -5.93 -17.48
N ALA A 36 14.02 -5.90 -16.76
CA ALA A 36 13.49 -6.99 -15.93
C ALA A 36 14.27 -7.34 -14.64
N HIS A 37 14.87 -6.35 -13.97
CA HIS A 37 15.42 -6.55 -12.64
C HIS A 37 14.36 -7.06 -11.64
N PRO A 38 14.70 -7.96 -10.68
CA PRO A 38 13.76 -8.46 -9.66
C PRO A 38 13.05 -7.38 -8.85
N TYR A 39 13.54 -6.13 -8.83
CA TYR A 39 12.91 -5.00 -8.15
C TYR A 39 11.46 -4.79 -8.62
N TYR A 40 11.18 -4.84 -9.92
CA TYR A 40 9.82 -4.62 -10.42
C TYR A 40 8.84 -5.71 -9.96
N ARG A 41 9.32 -6.96 -9.81
CA ARG A 41 8.51 -8.05 -9.23
C ARG A 41 8.23 -7.81 -7.76
N TRP A 42 9.23 -7.38 -6.99
CA TRP A 42 9.04 -7.01 -5.59
C TRP A 42 8.08 -5.83 -5.41
N ALA A 43 8.19 -4.81 -6.25
CA ALA A 43 7.26 -3.67 -6.27
C ALA A 43 5.82 -4.12 -6.55
N ALA A 44 5.60 -4.98 -7.53
CA ALA A 44 4.28 -5.55 -7.81
C ALA A 44 3.71 -6.33 -6.61
N LEU A 45 4.55 -7.17 -5.96
CA LEU A 45 4.13 -7.92 -4.78
C LEU A 45 3.78 -7.01 -3.60
N LEU A 46 4.49 -5.89 -3.42
CA LEU A 46 4.19 -4.90 -2.39
C LEU A 46 2.86 -4.17 -2.64
N ILE A 47 2.51 -3.88 -3.89
CA ILE A 47 1.19 -3.35 -4.26
C ILE A 47 0.10 -4.37 -3.91
N MET A 48 0.29 -5.63 -4.30
CA MET A 48 -0.66 -6.71 -3.99
C MET A 48 -0.82 -6.90 -2.48
N LEU A 49 0.28 -6.79 -1.71
CA LEU A 49 0.23 -6.83 -0.26
C LEU A 49 -0.57 -5.66 0.32
N ALA A 50 -0.35 -4.44 -0.19
CA ALA A 50 -1.12 -3.27 0.22
C ALA A 50 -2.62 -3.47 -0.03
N MET A 51 -3.00 -4.00 -1.21
CA MET A 51 -4.40 -4.32 -1.55
C MET A 51 -5.04 -5.28 -0.54
N VAL A 52 -4.30 -6.32 -0.14
CA VAL A 52 -4.82 -7.30 0.83
C VAL A 52 -4.97 -6.68 2.21
N LEU A 53 -4.00 -5.88 2.66
CA LEU A 53 -4.03 -5.25 3.98
C LEU A 53 -5.17 -4.23 4.10
N ASP A 54 -5.34 -3.40 3.07
CA ASP A 54 -6.42 -2.41 2.95
C ASP A 54 -7.81 -3.08 2.98
N GLY A 55 -8.02 -4.12 2.16
CA GLY A 55 -9.27 -4.89 2.21
C GLY A 55 -9.54 -5.59 3.56
N LEU A 56 -8.52 -5.80 4.39
CA LEU A 56 -8.65 -6.41 5.72
C LEU A 56 -8.99 -5.40 6.82
N ASP A 57 -8.51 -4.16 6.75
CA ASP A 57 -8.66 -3.21 7.84
C ASP A 57 -10.11 -2.76 8.07
N GLY A 58 -10.90 -2.58 7.01
CA GLY A 58 -12.31 -2.20 7.08
C GLY A 58 -13.19 -3.35 7.59
N ASN A 59 -12.82 -4.59 7.28
CA ASN A 59 -13.43 -5.78 7.88
C ASN A 59 -13.11 -5.86 9.37
N LEU A 60 -11.86 -5.63 9.74
CA LEU A 60 -11.37 -5.68 11.11
C LEU A 60 -12.01 -4.57 11.97
N ALA A 61 -12.14 -3.35 11.44
CA ALA A 61 -12.78 -2.22 12.10
C ALA A 61 -14.27 -2.51 12.39
N ARG A 62 -14.99 -3.14 11.45
CA ARG A 62 -16.39 -3.54 11.62
C ARG A 62 -16.54 -4.63 12.68
N TRP A 63 -15.68 -5.65 12.66
CA TRP A 63 -15.74 -6.75 13.63
C TRP A 63 -15.42 -6.29 15.05
N LEU A 64 -14.43 -5.40 15.22
CA LEU A 64 -14.02 -4.88 16.52
C LEU A 64 -14.94 -3.75 17.04
N LYS A 65 -15.93 -3.32 16.24
CA LYS A 65 -16.73 -2.11 16.48
C LYS A 65 -15.82 -0.90 16.76
N GLY A 66 -14.72 -0.82 16.00
CA GLY A 66 -13.59 0.08 16.19
C GLY A 66 -13.37 1.02 15.01
N THR A 67 -14.44 1.46 14.35
CA THR A 67 -14.36 2.45 13.28
C THR A 67 -13.88 3.80 13.84
N SER A 68 -13.12 4.55 13.04
CA SER A 68 -12.67 5.90 13.39
C SER A 68 -12.57 6.77 12.15
N GLU A 69 -12.84 8.07 12.29
CA GLU A 69 -12.72 9.04 11.18
C GLU A 69 -11.29 9.10 10.67
N PHE A 70 -10.30 9.17 11.57
CA PHE A 70 -8.89 9.14 11.20
C PHE A 70 -8.51 7.89 10.39
N GLY A 71 -9.01 6.71 10.78
CA GLY A 71 -8.78 5.48 10.04
C GLY A 71 -9.37 5.52 8.63
N ALA A 72 -10.56 6.12 8.46
CA ALA A 72 -11.21 6.27 7.17
C ALA A 72 -10.52 7.30 6.26
N GLU A 73 -10.00 8.40 6.83
CA GLU A 73 -9.15 9.33 6.07
C GLU A 73 -7.84 8.66 5.65
N LEU A 74 -7.24 7.86 6.54
CA LEU A 74 -6.02 7.13 6.25
C LEU A 74 -6.22 6.09 5.12
N ASP A 75 -7.34 5.37 5.13
CA ASP A 75 -7.79 4.45 4.07
C ASP A 75 -7.83 5.16 2.70
N THR A 76 -8.40 6.37 2.65
CA THR A 76 -8.40 7.18 1.42
C THR A 76 -6.99 7.52 0.94
N TYR A 77 -6.05 7.82 1.85
CA TYR A 77 -4.65 8.04 1.46
C TYR A 77 -3.98 6.75 0.96
N VAL A 78 -4.31 5.59 1.54
CA VAL A 78 -3.83 4.30 1.06
C VAL A 78 -4.35 4.02 -0.34
N ASP A 79 -5.65 4.17 -0.58
CA ASP A 79 -6.27 4.04 -1.90
C ASP A 79 -5.51 4.83 -2.97
N MET A 80 -5.27 6.12 -2.70
CA MET A 80 -4.54 6.99 -3.62
C MET A 80 -3.11 6.52 -3.86
N THR A 81 -2.40 6.11 -2.80
CA THR A 81 -0.97 5.80 -2.88
C THR A 81 -0.72 4.40 -3.46
N ALA A 82 -1.42 3.39 -2.94
CA ALA A 82 -1.24 1.98 -3.26
C ALA A 82 -1.97 1.56 -4.55
N PHE A 83 -3.13 2.15 -4.87
CA PHE A 83 -3.90 1.77 -6.06
C PHE A 83 -3.80 2.80 -7.19
N GLY A 84 -3.51 4.06 -6.88
CA GLY A 84 -3.28 5.10 -7.88
C GLY A 84 -1.81 5.24 -8.26
N ILE A 85 -1.00 5.74 -7.33
CA ILE A 85 0.35 6.23 -7.62
C ILE A 85 1.34 5.07 -7.86
N ALA A 86 1.39 4.08 -6.96
CA ALA A 86 2.36 3.00 -7.05
C ALA A 86 2.25 2.17 -8.36
N PRO A 87 1.04 1.76 -8.81
CA PRO A 87 0.88 1.05 -10.07
C PRO A 87 1.23 1.92 -11.28
N ALA A 88 0.88 3.22 -11.26
CA ALA A 88 1.20 4.14 -12.34
C ALA A 88 2.72 4.28 -12.55
N ILE A 89 3.47 4.44 -11.46
CA ILE A 89 4.94 4.52 -11.52
C ILE A 89 5.54 3.19 -11.95
N LEU A 90 5.03 2.05 -11.49
CA LEU A 90 5.52 0.73 -11.88
C LEU A 90 5.30 0.45 -13.38
N ILE A 91 4.14 0.78 -13.91
CA ILE A 91 3.86 0.64 -15.35
C ILE A 91 4.79 1.55 -16.15
N PHE A 92 4.94 2.82 -15.74
CA PHE A 92 5.89 3.74 -16.36
C PHE A 92 7.30 3.13 -16.40
N ALA A 93 7.80 2.61 -15.28
CA ALA A 93 9.14 2.05 -15.15
C ALA A 93 9.43 0.82 -16.03
N VAL A 94 8.39 0.03 -16.32
CA VAL A 94 8.53 -1.24 -17.05
C VAL A 94 8.27 -1.07 -18.55
N THR A 95 7.53 -0.04 -18.94
CA THR A 95 7.10 0.16 -20.34
C THR A 95 7.84 1.26 -21.09
N LEU A 96 8.29 2.31 -20.39
CA LEU A 96 8.94 3.50 -20.96
C LEU A 96 10.42 3.53 -20.56
#